data_AF-A0A2E3JD19-F1
#
_entry.id   AF-A0A2E3JD19-F1
#
_cell.length_a   1.000
_cell.length_b   1.000
_cell.length_c   1.000
_cell.angle_alpha   90.00
_cell.angle_beta   90.00
_cell.angle_gamma   90.00
#
_symmetry.space_group_name_H-M   'P 1'
#
loop_
_entity.id
_entity.type
_entity.pdbx_description
1 polymer ?
#
loop_
_entity_poly.entity_id
_entity_poly.type
_entity_poly.pdbx_seq_one_letter_code
_entity_poly.pdbx_strand_id
1 'polypeptide(L)'
;MNERNQLYTGEDAKRLKEDPILIDAFAALEKALLDQAVMCERSDDDARYRCIVGVQVLRMINKHFDKLIFDGKSASKIAQAIADNKAGWEQG
;
A
#
# COMPACT_ATOMS: atom_id res chain seq x y z
N MET A 1 16.93 -19.44 11.41
CA MET A 1 16.63 -18.16 10.74
C MET A 1 15.11 -18.04 10.65
N ASN A 2 14.46 -17.64 11.75
CA ASN A 2 13.00 -17.54 11.84
C ASN A 2 12.64 -16.07 12.04
N GLU A 3 12.54 -15.31 10.96
CA GLU A 3 12.22 -13.88 11.02
C GLU A 3 11.26 -13.47 9.89
N ARG A 4 10.09 -14.11 9.76
CA ARG A 4 9.05 -13.61 8.83
C ARG A 4 7.63 -13.81 9.34
N ASN A 5 7.40 -13.50 10.61
CA ASN A 5 6.04 -13.29 11.12
C ASN A 5 5.90 -11.90 11.76
N GLN A 6 6.57 -10.89 11.18
CA GLN A 6 6.23 -9.50 11.45
C GLN A 6 4.85 -9.25 10.84
N LEU A 7 3.83 -9.20 11.69
CA LEU A 7 2.50 -8.72 11.34
C LEU A 7 2.63 -7.21 11.09
N TYR A 8 2.76 -6.82 9.83
CA TYR A 8 2.73 -5.41 9.45
C TYR A 8 1.33 -4.84 9.71
N THR A 9 1.27 -3.75 10.46
CA THR A 9 0.02 -3.14 10.89
C THR A 9 -0.49 -2.11 9.88
N GLY A 10 -1.76 -1.68 10.04
CA GLY A 10 -2.28 -0.54 9.29
C GLY A 10 -1.52 0.76 9.56
N GLU A 11 -0.87 0.91 10.72
CA GLU A 11 -0.03 2.07 11.05
C GLU A 11 1.31 2.03 10.29
N ASP A 12 1.91 0.86 10.13
CA ASP A 12 3.11 0.70 9.31
C ASP A 12 2.85 1.06 7.85
N ALA A 13 1.72 0.58 7.30
CA ALA A 13 1.27 0.92 5.95
C ALA A 13 1.02 2.43 5.79
N LYS A 14 0.43 3.08 6.80
CA LYS A 14 0.24 4.53 6.81
C LYS A 14 1.56 5.28 6.79
N ARG A 15 2.50 4.89 7.67
CA ARG A 15 3.84 5.51 7.75
C ARG A 15 4.60 5.40 6.43
N LEU A 16 4.58 4.23 5.79
CA LEU A 16 5.23 4.03 4.49
C LEU A 16 4.57 4.86 3.38
N LYS A 17 3.24 4.99 3.41
CA LYS A 17 2.50 5.78 2.41
C LYS A 17 2.74 7.28 2.55
N GLU A 18 2.97 7.77 3.77
CA GLU A 18 3.24 9.17 4.08
C GLU A 18 4.75 9.51 4.03
N ASP A 19 5.62 8.53 3.81
CA ASP A 19 7.06 8.72 3.73
C ASP A 19 7.42 9.55 2.48
N PRO A 20 8.03 10.74 2.63
CA PRO A 20 8.33 11.62 1.50
C PRO A 20 9.30 11.00 0.50
N ILE A 21 10.25 10.17 0.96
CA ILE A 21 11.20 9.50 0.08
C ILE A 21 10.48 8.47 -0.79
N LEU A 22 9.54 7.71 -0.20
CA LEU A 22 8.76 6.73 -0.97
C LEU A 22 7.79 7.39 -1.94
N ILE A 23 7.15 8.50 -1.53
CA ILE A 23 6.29 9.30 -2.40
C ILE A 23 7.08 9.76 -3.64
N ASP A 24 8.23 10.39 -3.42
CA ASP A 24 9.06 10.91 -4.50
C ASP A 24 9.62 9.79 -5.38
N ALA A 25 10.06 8.68 -4.79
CA ALA A 25 10.57 7.53 -5.52
C ALA A 25 9.49 6.88 -6.40
N PHE A 26 8.27 6.72 -5.89
CA PHE A 26 7.16 6.14 -6.66
C PHE A 26 6.73 7.08 -7.79
N ALA A 27 6.66 8.38 -7.53
CA ALA A 27 6.36 9.38 -8.56
C ALA A 27 7.43 9.42 -9.66
N ALA A 28 8.71 9.39 -9.28
CA ALA A 28 9.82 9.36 -10.23
C ALA A 28 9.81 8.08 -11.08
N LEU A 29 9.52 6.92 -10.47
CA LEU A 29 9.46 5.64 -11.18
C LEU A 29 8.25 5.57 -12.11
N GLU A 30 7.07 6.03 -11.67
CA GLU A 30 5.88 6.11 -12.53
C GLU A 30 6.15 7.01 -13.74
N LYS A 31 6.76 8.18 -13.52
CA LYS A 31 7.16 9.08 -14.62
C LYS A 31 8.16 8.41 -15.57
N ALA A 32 9.19 7.76 -15.04
CA ALA A 32 10.20 7.10 -15.87
C ALA A 32 9.59 5.99 -16.75
N LEU A 33 8.68 5.19 -16.21
CA LEU A 33 7.97 4.15 -16.97
C LEU A 33 7.07 4.75 -18.05
N LEU A 34 6.34 5.83 -17.75
CA LEU A 34 5.50 6.51 -18.73
C LEU A 34 6.33 7.15 -19.85
N ASP A 35 7.41 7.85 -19.49
CA ASP A 35 8.34 8.46 -20.44
C ASP A 35 8.95 7.37 -21.35
N GLN A 36 9.39 6.25 -20.78
CA GLN A 36 9.92 5.12 -21.55
C GLN A 36 8.86 4.51 -22.48
N ALA A 37 7.61 4.35 -22.03
CA ALA A 37 6.52 3.85 -22.86
C ALA A 37 6.25 4.75 -24.08
N VAL A 38 6.42 6.07 -23.93
CA VAL A 38 6.28 7.05 -25.02
C VAL A 38 7.46 6.98 -25.99
N MET A 39 8.67 6.78 -25.47
CA MET A 39 9.91 6.72 -26.26
C MET A 39 10.15 5.35 -26.92
N CYS A 40 9.42 4.31 -26.54
CA CYS A 40 9.48 3.01 -27.20
C CYS A 40 9.13 3.13 -28.69
N GLU A 41 9.92 2.46 -29.53
CA GLU A 41 9.67 2.34 -30.96
C GLU A 41 8.23 1.86 -31.23
N ARG A 42 7.63 2.35 -32.30
CA ARG A 42 6.25 1.97 -32.68
C ARG A 42 6.08 0.47 -32.94
N SER A 43 7.15 -0.22 -33.32
CA SER A 43 7.18 -1.66 -33.55
C SER A 43 7.37 -2.49 -32.28
N ASP A 44 7.79 -1.87 -31.17
CA ASP A 44 8.06 -2.58 -29.91
C ASP A 44 6.88 -2.42 -28.93
N ASP A 45 5.78 -3.09 -29.27
CA ASP A 45 4.57 -3.11 -28.45
C ASP A 45 4.78 -3.83 -27.12
N ASP A 46 5.69 -4.79 -27.05
CA ASP A 46 5.98 -5.57 -25.85
C ASP A 46 6.73 -4.72 -24.80
N ALA A 47 7.73 -3.93 -25.21
CA ALA A 47 8.39 -2.99 -24.30
C ALA A 47 7.42 -1.92 -23.78
N ARG A 48 6.57 -1.37 -24.66
CA ARG A 48 5.52 -0.41 -24.28
C ARG A 48 4.57 -1.04 -23.26
N TYR A 49 4.09 -2.26 -23.52
CA TYR A 49 3.20 -3.00 -22.64
C TYR A 49 3.82 -3.22 -21.25
N ARG A 50 5.09 -3.66 -21.18
CA ARG A 50 5.81 -3.83 -19.90
C ARG A 50 5.88 -2.55 -19.09
N CYS A 51 6.13 -1.40 -19.73
CA CYS A 51 6.16 -0.12 -19.04
C CYS A 51 4.79 0.24 -18.44
N ILE A 52 3.71 0.05 -19.21
CA ILE A 52 2.34 0.30 -18.75
C ILE A 52 1.96 -0.64 -17.59
N VAL A 53 2.31 -1.93 -17.70
CA VAL A 53 2.09 -2.89 -16.60
C VAL A 53 2.86 -2.47 -15.35
N GLY A 54 4.10 -1.99 -15.49
CA GLY A 54 4.88 -1.46 -14.37
C GLY A 54 4.15 -0.33 -13.63
N VAL A 55 3.55 0.62 -14.36
CA VAL A 55 2.73 1.70 -13.77
C VAL A 55 1.52 1.14 -13.03
N GLN A 56 0.84 0.15 -13.62
CA GLN A 56 -0.31 -0.49 -12.98
C GLN A 56 0.07 -1.19 -11.67
N VAL A 57 1.24 -1.85 -11.63
CA VAL A 57 1.77 -2.48 -10.41
C VAL A 57 2.03 -1.44 -9.32
N LEU A 58 2.66 -0.30 -9.64
CA LEU A 58 2.87 0.77 -8.66
C LEU A 58 1.56 1.28 -8.05
N ARG A 59 0.54 1.49 -8.90
CA ARG A 59 -0.79 1.90 -8.43
C ARG A 59 -1.46 0.83 -7.58
N MET A 60 -1.27 -0.45 -7.90
CA MET A 60 -1.77 -1.57 -7.08
C MET A 60 -1.11 -1.63 -5.70
N ILE A 61 0.18 -1.33 -5.59
CA ILE A 61 0.89 -1.24 -4.31
C ILE A 61 0.27 -0.14 -3.45
N ASN A 62 0.05 1.04 -4.02
CA ASN A 62 -0.62 2.14 -3.32
C ASN A 62 -2.02 1.76 -2.83
N LYS A 63 -2.79 1.05 -3.65
CA LYS A 63 -4.10 0.52 -3.28
C LYS A 63 -4.01 -0.51 -2.15
N HIS A 64 -2.95 -1.32 -2.10
CA HIS A 64 -2.73 -2.26 -0.99
C HIS A 64 -2.42 -1.54 0.32
N PHE A 65 -1.66 -0.45 0.30
CA PHE A 65 -1.48 0.39 1.49
C PHE A 65 -2.82 0.93 1.99
N ASP A 66 -3.66 1.47 1.09
CA ASP A 66 -5.00 1.96 1.47
C ASP A 66 -5.85 0.88 2.13
N LYS A 67 -5.82 -0.34 1.56
CA LYS A 67 -6.55 -1.47 2.12
C LYS A 67 -6.04 -1.84 3.52
N LEU A 68 -4.72 -1.95 3.71
CA LEU A 68 -4.14 -2.27 5.02
C LEU A 68 -4.47 -1.21 6.08
N ILE A 69 -4.43 0.08 5.70
CA ILE A 69 -4.82 1.18 6.59
C ILE A 69 -6.30 1.07 6.96
N PHE A 70 -7.17 0.77 6.00
CA PHE A 70 -8.60 0.61 6.22
C PHE A 70 -8.92 -0.59 7.12
N ASP A 71 -8.32 -1.75 6.82
CA ASP A 71 -8.50 -2.99 7.57
C ASP A 71 -8.00 -2.81 9.01
N GLY A 72 -6.84 -2.17 9.20
CA GLY A 72 -6.30 -1.83 10.52
C GLY A 72 -7.23 -0.93 11.33
N LYS A 73 -7.75 0.14 10.73
CA LYS A 73 -8.74 1.02 11.41
C LYS A 73 -10.01 0.28 11.82
N SER A 74 -10.47 -0.65 10.99
CA SER A 74 -11.68 -1.45 11.27
C SER A 74 -11.43 -2.43 12.41
N ALA A 75 -10.27 -3.10 12.43
CA ALA A 75 -9.87 -3.99 13.52
C ALA A 75 -9.74 -3.25 14.86
N SER A 76 -9.13 -2.06 14.89
CA SER A 76 -9.02 -1.24 16.11
C SER A 76 -10.39 -0.84 16.66
N LYS A 77 -11.35 -0.48 15.80
CA LYS A 77 -12.72 -0.15 16.23
C LYS A 77 -13.43 -1.33 16.88
N ILE A 78 -13.30 -2.52 16.30
CA ILE A 78 -13.90 -3.74 16.86
C ILE A 78 -13.25 -4.08 18.20
N ALA A 79 -11.93 -3.99 18.30
CA ALA A 79 -11.21 -4.23 19.56
C ALA A 79 -11.67 -3.27 20.67
N GLN A 80 -11.84 -1.98 20.35
CA GLN A 80 -12.35 -0.99 21.30
C GLN A 80 -13.79 -1.33 21.74
N ALA A 81 -14.69 -1.66 20.81
CA ALA A 81 -16.06 -2.04 21.13
C ALA A 81 -16.15 -3.28 22.03
N ILE A 82 -15.23 -4.24 21.88
CA ILE A 82 -15.13 -5.40 22.77
C ILE A 82 -14.62 -5.00 24.16
N ALA A 83 -13.61 -4.13 24.23
CA ALA A 83 -13.07 -3.64 25.50
C ALA A 83 -14.12 -2.85 26.29
N ASP A 84 -14.85 -1.95 25.61
CA ASP A 84 -15.90 -1.13 26.20
C ASP A 84 -17.08 -2.00 26.70
N ASN A 85 -17.47 -3.03 25.92
CA ASN A 85 -18.48 -3.98 26.37
C ASN A 85 -18.01 -4.78 27.58
N LYS A 86 -16.76 -5.25 27.64
CA LYS A 86 -16.23 -5.97 28.81
C LYS A 86 -16.21 -5.10 30.07
N ALA A 87 -15.86 -3.82 29.95
CA ALA A 87 -15.87 -2.87 31.06
C ALA A 87 -17.27 -2.65 31.66
N GLY A 88 -18.33 -2.81 30.87
CA GLY A 88 -19.72 -2.70 31.33
C GLY A 88 -20.24 -3.90 32.15
N TRP A 89 -19.62 -5.08 32.02
CA TRP A 89 -20.01 -6.29 32.78
C TRP A 89 -19.29 -6.42 34.12
N GLU A 90 -18.12 -5.78 34.29
CA GLU A 90 -17.36 -5.84 35.56
C GLU A 90 -17.85 -4.80 36.60
N GLN A 91 -18.79 -3.92 36.25
CA GLN A 91 -19.39 -2.93 37.16
C GLN A 91 -20.84 -3.27 37.59
N GLY A 92 -21.35 -4.45 37.24
CA GLY A 92 -22.70 -4.92 37.58
C GLY A 92 -22.73 -5.93 38.71
#